data_AF-A0A9Q0MFA9-F1
#
_entry.id   AF-A0A9Q0MFA9-F1
#
_cell.length_a   1.000
_cell.length_b   1.000
_cell.length_c   1.000
_cell.angle_alpha   90.00
_cell.angle_beta   90.00
_cell.angle_gamma   90.00
#
_symmetry.space_group_name_H-M   'P 1'
#
loop_
_entity.id
_entity.type
_entity.pdbx_description
1 polymer ?
#
loop_
_entity_poly.entity_id
_entity_poly.type
_entity_poly.pdbx_seq_one_letter_code
_entity_poly.pdbx_strand_id
1 'polypeptide(L)'
;MYSQTFSRAGLADVDNRVVLNVGGIRFETYKTTLRKIPATRLSRLTEALANYDPILNEYFFDRHPGVFAQILNYYRTGKLHYPTNVCGPLFEEELEFWGLDANQVEPCCWMTYTCHRETQQTLAILDTLDMDAANMTEEELAKKFGYEENFRTGKLTTWQRLKPKIWLLFDEPYSSNAAK
;
A
#
# COMPACT_ATOMS: atom_id res chain seq x y z
N MET A 1 24.78 50.01 -20.09
CA MET A 1 24.97 48.58 -19.75
C MET A 1 24.85 48.44 -18.24
N TYR A 2 23.68 48.04 -17.73
CA TYR A 2 23.49 47.77 -16.30
C TYR A 2 24.06 46.38 -16.02
N SER A 3 25.23 46.33 -15.38
CA SER A 3 25.79 45.10 -14.83
C SER A 3 25.02 44.75 -13.56
N GLN A 4 24.05 43.83 -13.65
CA GLN A 4 23.45 43.22 -12.48
C GLN A 4 24.53 42.38 -11.77
N THR A 5 25.06 42.91 -10.67
CA THR A 5 25.85 42.15 -9.72
C THR A 5 24.93 41.15 -9.01
N PHE A 6 24.83 39.93 -9.54
CA PHE A 6 24.25 38.81 -8.81
C PHE A 6 25.07 38.60 -7.52
N SER A 7 24.40 38.69 -6.37
CA SER A 7 25.05 38.50 -5.07
C SER A 7 25.54 37.06 -4.93
N ARG A 8 26.76 36.89 -4.38
CA ARG A 8 27.38 35.58 -4.09
C ARG A 8 26.51 34.69 -3.18
N ALA A 9 25.61 35.30 -2.39
CA ALA A 9 24.61 34.59 -1.59
C ALA A 9 23.49 33.96 -2.43
N GLY A 10 23.08 34.59 -3.54
CA GLY A 10 22.07 34.03 -4.45
C GLY A 10 22.57 32.82 -5.24
N LEU A 11 23.86 32.81 -5.62
CA LEU A 11 24.48 31.67 -6.30
C LEU A 11 24.66 30.46 -5.36
N ALA A 12 24.99 30.70 -4.08
CA ALA A 12 25.12 29.65 -3.08
C ALA A 12 23.79 28.97 -2.72
N ASP A 13 22.66 29.71 -2.81
CA ASP A 13 21.33 29.14 -2.59
C ASP A 13 20.92 28.19 -3.70
N VAL A 14 21.23 28.52 -4.96
CA VAL A 14 20.94 27.68 -6.14
C VAL A 14 21.78 26.40 -6.14
N ASP A 15 23.07 26.49 -5.76
CA ASP A 15 23.98 25.34 -5.69
C ASP A 15 23.60 24.32 -4.57
N ASN A 16 22.74 24.77 -3.65
CA ASN A 16 22.22 23.98 -2.55
C ASN A 16 20.85 23.34 -2.86
N ARG A 17 20.26 23.60 -4.03
CA ARG A 17 19.03 22.96 -4.47
C ARG A 17 19.30 21.63 -5.15
N VAL A 18 18.29 20.78 -5.17
CA VAL A 18 18.30 19.48 -5.82
C VAL A 18 16.95 19.26 -6.48
N VAL A 19 17.01 18.70 -7.69
CA VAL A 19 15.83 18.34 -8.47
C VAL A 19 15.62 16.83 -8.36
N LEU A 20 14.41 16.44 -7.97
CA LEU A 20 13.96 15.06 -7.83
C LEU A 20 12.82 14.87 -8.83
N ASN A 21 13.07 14.13 -9.91
CA ASN A 21 12.08 13.76 -10.90
C ASN A 21 11.45 12.42 -10.51
N VAL A 22 10.21 12.45 -10.02
CA VAL A 22 9.48 11.27 -9.55
C VAL A 22 8.30 11.01 -10.47
N GLY A 23 8.29 9.87 -11.17
CA GLY A 23 7.24 9.50 -12.12
C GLY A 23 7.04 10.54 -13.24
N GLY A 24 8.08 11.29 -13.60
CA GLY A 24 8.03 12.38 -14.58
C GLY A 24 7.71 13.77 -13.99
N ILE A 25 7.36 13.87 -12.70
CA ILE A 25 7.09 15.14 -12.02
C ILE A 25 8.34 15.62 -11.30
N ARG A 26 8.77 16.85 -11.61
CA ARG A 26 9.94 17.48 -11.00
C ARG A 26 9.58 18.17 -9.69
N PHE A 27 10.26 17.76 -8.63
CA PHE A 27 10.22 18.37 -7.32
C PHE A 27 11.55 19.04 -7.02
N GLU A 28 11.52 20.30 -6.62
CA GLU A 28 12.70 21.06 -6.24
C GLU A 28 12.71 21.28 -4.71
N THR A 29 13.86 21.07 -4.09
CA THR A 29 14.06 21.28 -2.66
C THR A 29 15.53 21.56 -2.34
N TYR A 30 15.85 21.83 -1.07
CA TYR A 30 17.22 22.03 -0.63
C TYR A 30 17.86 20.72 -0.17
N LYS A 31 19.15 20.54 -0.43
CA LYS A 31 19.95 19.41 0.10
C LYS A 31 19.87 19.36 1.63
N THR A 32 19.78 20.51 2.31
CA THR A 32 19.58 20.61 3.77
C THR A 32 18.24 20.07 4.24
N THR A 33 17.18 20.22 3.45
CA THR A 33 15.85 19.65 3.76
C THR A 33 15.92 18.12 3.81
N LEU A 34 16.59 17.49 2.85
CA LEU A 34 16.71 16.03 2.78
C LEU A 34 17.56 15.44 3.92
N ARG A 35 18.43 16.26 4.54
CA ARG A 35 19.25 15.85 5.70
C ARG A 35 18.51 15.91 7.03
N LYS A 36 17.33 16.54 7.11
CA LYS A 36 16.56 16.66 8.36
C LYS A 36 16.13 15.31 8.94
N ILE A 37 15.89 14.32 8.07
CA ILE A 37 15.50 12.97 8.46
C ILE A 37 16.61 12.02 8.00
N PRO A 38 17.56 11.66 8.89
CA PRO A 38 18.70 10.84 8.54
C PRO A 38 18.30 9.39 8.30
N ALA A 39 19.24 8.59 7.78
CA ALA A 39 19.07 7.16 7.50
C ALA A 39 17.98 6.81 6.46
N THR A 40 17.40 7.79 5.79
CA THR A 40 16.45 7.62 4.68
C THR A 40 17.16 7.53 3.33
N ARG A 41 16.45 7.12 2.26
CA ARG A 41 17.00 7.13 0.90
C ARG A 41 17.42 8.53 0.45
N LEU A 42 16.58 9.54 0.72
CA LEU A 42 16.84 10.93 0.28
C LEU A 42 17.98 11.60 1.05
N SER A 43 18.20 11.23 2.31
CA SER A 43 19.36 11.74 3.07
C SER A 43 20.71 11.23 2.54
N ARG A 44 20.70 10.15 1.75
CA ARG A 44 21.87 9.45 1.21
C ARG A 44 22.10 9.70 -0.29
N LEU A 45 21.44 10.70 -0.87
CA LEU A 45 21.65 11.04 -2.28
C LEU A 45 23.09 11.47 -2.55
N THR A 46 23.67 10.88 -3.60
CA THR A 46 24.98 11.23 -4.14
C THR A 46 24.93 11.16 -5.66
N GLU A 47 25.75 11.96 -6.33
CA GLU A 47 25.86 11.99 -7.80
C GLU A 47 26.43 10.68 -8.38
N ALA A 48 26.96 9.80 -7.53
CA ALA A 48 27.44 8.46 -7.90
C ALA A 48 26.31 7.43 -8.02
N LEU A 49 25.07 7.79 -7.64
CA LEU A 49 23.94 6.88 -7.76
C LEU A 49 23.52 6.71 -9.23
N ALA A 50 23.16 5.49 -9.60
CA ALA A 50 22.75 5.15 -10.96
C ALA A 50 21.51 5.91 -11.46
N ASN A 51 20.76 6.53 -10.56
CA ASN A 51 19.54 7.26 -10.87
C ASN A 51 19.75 8.78 -10.98
N TYR A 52 21.00 9.26 -10.94
CA TYR A 52 21.35 10.65 -11.19
C TYR A 52 21.66 10.87 -12.68
N ASP A 53 21.00 11.86 -13.28
CA ASP A 53 21.26 12.33 -14.64
C ASP A 53 22.19 13.56 -14.59
N PRO A 54 23.46 13.45 -15.03
CA PRO A 54 24.41 14.56 -14.99
C PRO A 54 24.15 15.63 -16.05
N ILE A 55 23.37 15.34 -17.09
CA ILE A 55 23.03 16.29 -18.15
C ILE A 55 21.93 17.22 -17.64
N LEU A 56 20.90 16.64 -17.02
CA LEU A 56 19.77 17.40 -16.48
C LEU A 56 19.99 17.87 -15.04
N ASN A 57 21.04 17.38 -14.36
CA ASN A 57 21.34 17.63 -12.95
C ASN A 57 20.14 17.29 -12.05
N GLU A 58 19.53 16.13 -12.27
CA GLU A 58 18.35 15.66 -11.54
C GLU A 58 18.45 14.18 -11.16
N TYR A 59 17.73 13.80 -10.10
CA TYR A 59 17.58 12.39 -9.73
C TYR A 59 16.25 11.87 -10.24
N PHE A 60 16.26 10.80 -11.03
CA PHE A 60 15.05 10.15 -11.51
C PHE A 60 14.62 9.00 -10.59
N PHE A 61 13.32 8.89 -10.35
CA PHE A 61 12.70 7.79 -9.63
C PHE A 61 11.40 7.41 -10.33
N ASP A 62 11.30 6.17 -10.79
CA ASP A 62 10.08 5.64 -11.40
C ASP A 62 9.09 5.20 -10.32
N ARG A 63 8.60 6.16 -9.53
CA ARG A 63 7.73 5.98 -8.34
C ARG A 63 6.54 6.94 -8.37
N HIS A 64 5.61 6.78 -7.43
CA HIS A 64 4.34 7.51 -7.44
C HIS A 64 4.49 8.99 -7.01
N PRO A 65 4.31 9.98 -7.90
CA PRO A 65 4.56 11.39 -7.58
C PRO A 65 3.59 11.98 -6.55
N GLY A 66 2.32 11.53 -6.53
CA GLY A 66 1.32 12.02 -5.58
C GLY A 66 1.66 11.71 -4.13
N VAL A 67 2.15 10.49 -3.85
CA VAL A 67 2.64 10.09 -2.52
C VAL A 67 3.94 10.80 -2.18
N PHE A 68 4.84 10.94 -3.16
CA PHE A 68 6.09 11.66 -2.98
C PHE A 68 5.93 13.09 -2.49
N ALA A 69 4.86 13.78 -2.91
CA ALA A 69 4.56 15.13 -2.40
C ALA A 69 4.39 15.14 -0.86
N GLN A 70 3.76 14.13 -0.27
CA GLN A 70 3.62 14.03 1.19
C GLN A 70 4.93 13.65 1.87
N ILE A 71 5.70 12.74 1.26
CA ILE A 71 7.04 12.40 1.73
C ILE A 71 7.93 13.64 1.78
N LEU A 72 7.97 14.43 0.71
CA LEU A 72 8.77 15.65 0.68
C LEU A 72 8.30 16.68 1.71
N ASN A 73 6.99 16.80 1.93
CA ASN A 73 6.45 17.64 3.00
C ASN A 73 6.88 17.16 4.39
N TYR A 74 7.00 15.85 4.62
CA TYR A 74 7.53 15.32 5.88
C TYR A 74 8.95 15.82 6.15
N TYR A 75 9.86 15.84 5.16
CA TYR A 75 11.19 16.45 5.33
C TYR A 75 11.11 17.96 5.61
N ARG A 76 10.10 18.68 5.12
CA ARG A 76 9.95 20.12 5.33
C ARG A 76 9.46 20.43 6.75
N THR A 77 8.41 19.75 7.19
CA THR A 77 7.65 20.07 8.41
C THR A 77 8.01 19.19 9.61
N GLY A 78 8.57 18.00 9.38
CA GLY A 78 8.75 16.98 10.41
C GLY A 78 7.45 16.25 10.79
N LYS A 79 6.35 16.44 10.04
CA LYS A 79 5.05 15.80 10.29
C LYS A 79 4.62 14.96 9.09
N LEU A 80 4.40 13.67 9.30
CA LEU A 80 4.02 12.74 8.24
C LEU A 80 2.49 12.61 8.17
N HIS A 81 1.89 13.15 7.11
CA HIS A 81 0.44 13.07 6.90
C HIS A 81 0.09 12.05 5.80
N TYR A 82 -1.01 11.33 6.02
CA TYR A 82 -1.55 10.38 5.07
C TYR A 82 -2.24 11.11 3.89
N PRO A 83 -1.95 10.76 2.63
CA PRO A 83 -2.65 11.31 1.47
C PRO A 83 -4.04 10.68 1.33
N THR A 84 -5.10 11.49 1.34
CA THR A 84 -6.49 10.99 1.28
C THR A 84 -6.92 10.41 -0.07
N ASN A 85 -6.12 10.60 -1.11
CA ASN A 85 -6.39 10.17 -2.47
C ASN A 85 -5.67 8.87 -2.87
N VAL A 86 -5.04 8.19 -1.92
CA VAL A 86 -4.38 6.89 -2.15
C VAL A 86 -4.84 5.87 -1.11
N CYS A 87 -4.60 4.58 -1.37
CA CYS A 87 -4.88 3.52 -0.40
C CYS A 87 -3.67 3.29 0.54
N GLY A 88 -3.95 2.74 1.72
CA GLY A 88 -2.96 2.43 2.77
C GLY A 88 -1.75 1.65 2.27
N PRO A 89 -1.94 0.52 1.56
CA PRO A 89 -0.82 -0.31 1.09
C PRO A 89 0.11 0.39 0.11
N LEU A 90 -0.45 1.17 -0.82
CA LEU A 90 0.36 1.95 -1.76
C LEU A 90 1.21 2.99 -1.01
N PHE A 91 0.64 3.60 0.03
CA PHE A 91 1.38 4.53 0.88
C PHE A 91 2.48 3.81 1.68
N GLU A 92 2.20 2.65 2.26
CA GLU A 92 3.19 1.82 2.98
C GLU A 92 4.36 1.39 2.08
N GLU A 93 4.06 0.91 0.85
CA GLU A 93 5.08 0.52 -0.12
C GLU A 93 6.01 1.69 -0.48
N GLU A 94 5.43 2.88 -0.67
CA GLU A 94 6.22 4.08 -0.90
C GLU A 94 7.07 4.44 0.33
N LEU A 95 6.50 4.46 1.54
CA LEU A 95 7.27 4.74 2.75
C LEU A 95 8.45 3.77 2.91
N GLU A 96 8.24 2.47 2.68
CA GLU A 96 9.30 1.47 2.68
C GLU A 96 10.37 1.79 1.63
N PHE A 97 9.97 2.11 0.39
CA PHE A 97 10.89 2.50 -0.66
C PHE A 97 11.76 3.69 -0.24
N TRP A 98 11.18 4.74 0.35
CA TRP A 98 11.91 5.94 0.78
C TRP A 98 12.67 5.76 2.11
N GLY A 99 12.48 4.63 2.79
CA GLY A 99 13.10 4.29 4.06
C GLY A 99 12.52 5.08 5.23
N LEU A 100 11.20 5.25 5.25
CA LEU A 100 10.45 5.95 6.28
C LEU A 100 9.59 4.96 7.08
N ASP A 101 9.48 5.18 8.38
CA ASP A 101 8.67 4.34 9.26
C ASP A 101 7.20 4.81 9.25
N ALA A 102 6.29 3.90 8.87
CA ALA A 102 4.85 4.15 8.85
C ALA A 102 4.24 4.44 10.22
N ASN A 103 4.93 4.09 11.31
CA ASN A 103 4.50 4.44 12.67
C ASN A 103 4.66 5.93 13.00
N GLN A 104 5.35 6.71 12.15
CA GLN A 104 5.54 8.15 12.31
C GLN A 104 4.37 8.99 11.77
N VAL A 105 3.31 8.35 11.27
CA VAL A 105 2.12 9.05 10.77
C VAL A 105 1.47 9.85 11.91
N GLU A 106 1.10 11.09 11.63
CA GLU A 106 0.48 11.98 12.62
C GLU A 106 -0.89 11.46 13.09
N PRO A 107 -1.27 11.67 14.36
CA PRO A 107 -2.53 11.16 14.92
C PRO A 107 -3.79 11.56 14.16
N CYS A 108 -3.80 12.75 13.55
CA CYS A 108 -4.93 13.24 12.74
C CYS A 108 -5.23 12.37 11.51
N CYS A 109 -4.28 11.52 11.09
CA CYS A 109 -4.39 10.67 9.91
C CYS A 109 -4.65 9.19 10.25
N TRP A 110 -4.57 8.79 11.52
CA TRP A 110 -4.65 7.38 11.93
C TRP A 110 -5.95 6.73 11.50
N MET A 111 -7.11 7.38 11.71
CA MET A 111 -8.42 6.78 11.42
C MET A 111 -8.55 6.41 9.93
N THR A 112 -8.10 7.27 9.02
CA THR A 112 -8.15 7.01 7.58
C THR A 112 -7.12 5.95 7.17
N TYR A 113 -5.91 6.02 7.75
CA TYR A 113 -4.85 5.07 7.48
C TYR A 113 -5.19 3.64 7.94
N THR A 114 -5.73 3.48 9.16
CA THR A 114 -6.07 2.16 9.73
C THR A 114 -7.33 1.57 9.11
N CYS A 115 -8.33 2.38 8.78
CA CYS A 115 -9.55 1.90 8.13
C CYS A 115 -9.27 1.18 6.80
N HIS A 116 -8.32 1.69 6.01
CA HIS A 116 -7.89 1.02 4.77
C HIS A 116 -7.18 -0.32 5.02
N ARG A 117 -6.33 -0.41 6.04
CA ARG A 117 -5.66 -1.68 6.42
C ARG A 117 -6.66 -2.72 6.89
N GLU A 118 -7.60 -2.33 7.76
CA GLU A 118 -8.62 -3.23 8.31
C GLU A 118 -9.59 -3.73 7.23
N THR A 119 -9.95 -2.88 6.26
CA THR A 119 -10.81 -3.30 5.14
C THR A 119 -10.16 -4.41 4.32
N GLN A 120 -8.87 -4.29 4.01
CA GLN A 120 -8.16 -5.32 3.26
C GLN A 120 -7.98 -6.61 4.05
N GLN A 121 -7.67 -6.51 5.34
CA GLN A 121 -7.58 -7.68 6.20
C GLN A 121 -8.93 -8.40 6.29
N THR A 122 -10.03 -7.66 6.39
CA THR A 122 -11.38 -8.21 6.41
C THR A 122 -11.73 -8.87 5.07
N LEU A 123 -11.41 -8.24 3.95
CA LEU A 123 -11.60 -8.82 2.62
C LEU A 123 -10.80 -10.11 2.43
N ALA A 124 -9.53 -10.12 2.85
CA ALA A 124 -8.70 -11.33 2.78
C ALA A 124 -9.27 -12.47 3.64
N ILE A 125 -9.81 -12.15 4.82
CA ILE A 125 -10.51 -13.12 5.66
C ILE A 125 -11.77 -13.65 4.95
N LEU A 126 -12.59 -12.78 4.37
CA LEU A 126 -13.78 -13.19 3.61
C LEU A 126 -13.40 -14.13 2.45
N ASP A 127 -12.41 -13.77 1.65
CA ASP A 127 -11.93 -14.59 0.53
C ASP A 127 -11.45 -15.98 1.01
N THR A 128 -10.74 -16.06 2.15
CA THR A 128 -10.35 -17.36 2.71
C THR A 128 -11.53 -18.18 3.19
N LEU A 129 -12.56 -17.55 3.78
CA LEU A 129 -13.76 -18.25 4.24
C LEU A 129 -14.56 -18.82 3.07
N ASP A 130 -14.67 -18.08 1.96
CA ASP A 130 -15.34 -18.52 0.73
C ASP A 130 -14.57 -19.70 0.08
N MET A 131 -13.24 -19.64 0.07
CA MET A 131 -12.40 -20.75 -0.43
C MET A 131 -12.53 -22.02 0.43
N ASP A 132 -12.59 -21.87 1.76
CA ASP A 132 -12.76 -23.00 2.68
C ASP A 132 -14.13 -23.67 2.50
N ALA A 133 -15.17 -22.87 2.28
CA ALA A 133 -16.51 -23.37 2.03
C ALA A 133 -16.65 -24.13 0.70
N ALA A 134 -15.98 -23.66 -0.36
CA ALA A 134 -15.94 -24.35 -1.66
C ALA A 134 -15.15 -25.67 -1.63
N ASN A 135 -14.19 -25.82 -0.71
CA ASN A 135 -13.32 -27.00 -0.60
C ASN A 135 -13.74 -27.99 0.50
N MET A 136 -14.86 -27.78 1.20
CA MET A 136 -15.30 -28.68 2.27
C MET A 136 -15.57 -30.10 1.75
N THR A 137 -15.04 -31.09 2.47
CA THR A 137 -15.28 -32.51 2.20
C THR A 137 -16.69 -32.95 2.62
N GLU A 138 -17.17 -34.08 2.08
CA GLU A 138 -18.48 -34.62 2.46
C GLU A 138 -18.56 -34.99 3.96
N GLU A 139 -17.45 -35.42 4.58
CA GLU A 139 -17.36 -35.66 6.03
C GLU A 139 -17.55 -34.36 6.84
N GLU A 140 -16.89 -33.28 6.47
CA GLU A 140 -16.96 -31.98 7.17
C GLU A 140 -18.35 -31.35 7.02
N LEU A 141 -18.93 -31.49 5.85
CA LEU A 141 -20.31 -31.10 5.57
C LEU A 141 -21.29 -31.91 6.44
N ALA A 142 -21.09 -33.23 6.57
CA ALA A 142 -21.91 -34.06 7.45
C ALA A 142 -21.77 -33.64 8.92
N LYS A 143 -20.57 -33.26 9.37
CA LYS A 143 -20.34 -32.69 10.70
C LYS A 143 -21.08 -31.39 10.94
N LYS A 144 -21.03 -30.45 9.98
CA LYS A 144 -21.71 -29.14 10.05
C LYS A 144 -23.22 -29.26 10.25
N PHE A 145 -23.85 -30.28 9.63
CA PHE A 145 -25.29 -30.51 9.74
C PHE A 145 -25.69 -31.52 10.84
N GLY A 146 -24.73 -32.03 11.64
CA GLY A 146 -25.00 -33.02 12.69
C GLY A 146 -25.35 -34.42 12.15
N TYR A 147 -24.89 -34.76 10.95
CA TYR A 147 -25.15 -36.02 10.26
C TYR A 147 -23.99 -37.01 10.37
N GLU A 148 -23.00 -36.78 11.25
CA GLU A 148 -21.79 -37.61 11.37
C GLU A 148 -22.09 -39.10 11.52
N GLU A 149 -22.99 -39.46 12.44
CA GLU A 149 -23.37 -40.85 12.71
C GLU A 149 -24.06 -41.49 11.49
N ASN A 150 -24.93 -40.75 10.80
CA ASN A 150 -25.64 -41.24 9.61
C ASN A 150 -24.69 -41.35 8.41
N PHE A 151 -23.67 -40.49 8.33
CA PHE A 151 -22.62 -40.55 7.33
C PHE A 151 -21.71 -41.77 7.56
N ARG A 152 -21.19 -41.95 8.78
CA ARG A 152 -20.32 -43.09 9.16
C ARG A 152 -21.03 -44.44 9.02
N THR A 153 -22.32 -44.50 9.31
CA THR A 153 -23.12 -45.73 9.18
C THR A 153 -23.67 -45.96 7.76
N GLY A 154 -23.45 -45.03 6.83
CA GLY A 154 -23.97 -45.10 5.46
C GLY A 154 -25.48 -44.92 5.32
N LYS A 155 -26.18 -44.50 6.39
CA LYS A 155 -27.65 -44.39 6.48
C LYS A 155 -28.18 -42.97 6.21
N LEU A 156 -27.48 -42.19 5.39
CA LEU A 156 -27.97 -40.86 4.99
C LEU A 156 -29.27 -40.96 4.19
N THR A 157 -30.28 -40.21 4.63
CA THR A 157 -31.53 -40.01 3.89
C THR A 157 -31.31 -39.16 2.64
N THR A 158 -32.24 -39.25 1.69
CA THR A 158 -32.21 -38.45 0.44
C THR A 158 -32.18 -36.95 0.72
N TRP A 159 -32.91 -36.50 1.74
CA TRP A 159 -32.88 -35.10 2.18
C TRP A 159 -31.55 -34.70 2.82
N GLN A 160 -30.95 -35.57 3.65
CA GLN A 160 -29.62 -35.30 4.25
C GLN A 160 -28.50 -35.23 3.21
N ARG A 161 -28.66 -35.86 2.04
CA ARG A 161 -27.73 -35.73 0.90
C ARG A 161 -28.01 -34.49 0.04
N LEU A 162 -29.27 -34.07 -0.05
CA LEU A 162 -29.69 -32.98 -0.92
C LEU A 162 -29.58 -31.60 -0.25
N LYS A 163 -29.97 -31.50 1.03
CA LYS A 163 -29.97 -30.26 1.81
C LYS A 163 -28.62 -29.53 1.80
N PRO A 164 -27.46 -30.21 1.98
CA PRO A 164 -26.17 -29.52 1.98
C PRO A 164 -25.81 -28.92 0.61
N LYS A 165 -26.20 -29.59 -0.49
CA LYS A 165 -25.99 -29.11 -1.86
C LYS A 165 -26.87 -27.90 -2.17
N ILE A 166 -28.12 -27.91 -1.72
CA ILE A 166 -29.02 -26.76 -1.81
C ILE A 166 -28.48 -25.59 -0.97
N TRP A 167 -27.98 -25.87 0.23
CA TRP A 167 -27.41 -24.83 1.10
C TRP A 167 -26.20 -24.15 0.44
N LEU A 168 -25.24 -24.92 -0.10
CA LEU A 168 -24.10 -24.38 -0.87
C LEU A 168 -24.55 -23.55 -2.09
N LEU A 169 -25.62 -23.96 -2.78
CA LEU A 169 -26.15 -23.25 -3.95
C LEU A 169 -26.76 -21.88 -3.61
N PHE A 170 -27.38 -21.75 -2.43
CA PHE A 170 -28.09 -20.52 -2.02
C PHE A 170 -27.24 -19.57 -1.17
N ASP A 171 -26.37 -20.10 -0.31
CA ASP A 171 -25.45 -19.25 0.48
C ASP A 171 -24.24 -18.79 -0.35
N GLU A 172 -23.85 -19.54 -1.40
CA GLU A 172 -22.75 -19.16 -2.30
C GLU A 172 -23.16 -19.22 -3.77
N PRO A 173 -23.61 -18.09 -4.36
CA PRO A 173 -24.03 -18.02 -5.75
C PRO A 173 -22.90 -18.27 -6.77
N TYR A 174 -21.64 -18.46 -6.35
CA TYR A 174 -20.52 -18.77 -7.24
C TYR A 174 -20.00 -20.22 -7.14
N SER A 175 -20.58 -21.04 -6.24
CA SER A 175 -20.08 -22.37 -5.87
C SER A 175 -20.33 -23.48 -6.89
N SER A 176 -21.15 -23.25 -7.92
CA SER A 176 -21.43 -24.25 -8.96
C SER A 176 -21.73 -23.63 -10.33
N ASN A 177 -21.61 -24.43 -11.40
CA ASN A 177 -22.02 -24.04 -12.76
C ASN A 177 -23.53 -23.77 -12.90
N ALA A 178 -24.36 -24.19 -11.94
CA ALA A 178 -25.78 -23.86 -11.89
C ALA A 178 -26.07 -22.58 -11.08
N ALA A 179 -25.06 -22.06 -10.37
CA ALA A 179 -25.12 -20.83 -9.58
C ALA A 179 -24.53 -19.63 -10.33
N LYS A 180 -23.48 -19.85 -11.15
CA LYS A 180 -23.00 -18.91 -12.17
C LYS A 180 -24.04 -18.67 -13.25
#